data_AF-A0AA96Q8T7-F1
#
_entry.id   AF-A0AA96Q8T7-F1
#
_cell.length_a   1.000
_cell.length_b   1.000
_cell.length_c   1.000
_cell.angle_alpha   90.00
_cell.angle_beta   90.00
_cell.angle_gamma   90.00
#
_symmetry.space_group_name_H-M   'P 1'
#
loop_
_entity.id
_entity.type
_entity.pdbx_description
1 polymer ?
#
loop_
_entity_poly.entity_id
_entity_poly.type
_entity_poly.pdbx_seq_one_letter_code
_entity_poly.pdbx_strand_id
1 'polypeptide(L)'
;MSLRQLDAERGSIAVFLALLVPGLLLIIGLAVDGGAKVAATQRANAVADEAARAGGQALDVSAALAGQVQVDPIAAVAAARDYLDRNGVEGQVSVVDGDTLQVTTTISQPTIFLGLVGISTFTVEGFGTADLVTDDDQNGGAGR
;
A
#
# COMPACT_ATOMS: atom_id res chain seq x y z
N MET A 1 -8.80 55.03 36.35
CA MET A 1 -8.47 54.79 34.93
C MET A 1 -7.69 53.48 34.82
N SER A 2 -8.34 52.32 34.98
CA SER A 2 -7.63 51.01 35.02
C SER A 2 -8.46 49.82 34.48
N LEU A 3 -9.79 49.91 34.41
CA LEU A 3 -10.63 48.79 33.93
C LEU A 3 -10.51 48.46 32.43
N ARG A 4 -10.09 49.42 31.59
CA ARG A 4 -9.98 49.20 30.13
C ARG A 4 -8.77 48.37 29.69
N GLN A 5 -7.71 48.29 30.50
CA GLN A 5 -6.51 47.55 30.14
C GLN A 5 -6.70 46.03 30.32
N LEU A 6 -7.41 45.62 31.37
CA LEU A 6 -7.69 44.20 31.65
C LEU A 6 -8.57 43.54 30.57
N ASP A 7 -9.54 44.28 30.02
CA ASP A 7 -10.39 43.79 28.92
C ASP A 7 -9.65 43.71 27.59
N ALA A 8 -8.74 44.65 27.31
CA ALA A 8 -7.90 44.62 26.11
C ALA A 8 -6.89 43.46 26.13
N GLU A 9 -6.30 43.17 27.30
CA GLU A 9 -5.40 42.02 27.51
C GLU A 9 -6.14 40.67 27.42
N ARG A 10 -7.35 40.57 28.01
CA ARG A 10 -8.20 39.38 27.83
C ARG A 10 -8.64 39.20 26.39
N GLY A 11 -8.96 40.29 25.69
CA GLY A 11 -9.33 40.28 24.27
C GLY A 11 -8.18 39.82 23.37
N SER A 12 -6.95 40.31 23.61
CA SER A 12 -5.78 39.90 22.82
C SER A 12 -5.38 38.45 23.07
N ILE A 13 -5.42 38.00 24.32
CA ILE A 13 -5.17 36.58 24.68
C ILE A 13 -6.24 35.68 24.08
N ALA A 14 -7.51 36.07 24.12
CA ALA A 14 -8.60 35.29 23.54
C ALA A 14 -8.47 35.15 22.01
N VAL A 15 -8.15 36.24 21.30
CA VAL A 15 -7.91 36.20 19.84
C VAL A 15 -6.67 35.38 19.50
N PHE A 16 -5.60 35.53 20.28
CA PHE A 16 -4.38 34.72 20.11
C PHE A 16 -4.66 33.23 20.28
N LEU A 17 -5.35 32.83 21.36
CA LEU A 17 -5.74 31.45 21.60
C LEU A 17 -6.71 30.93 20.52
N ALA A 18 -7.63 31.77 20.06
CA ALA A 18 -8.57 31.42 18.99
C ALA A 18 -7.88 31.10 17.66
N LEU A 19 -6.69 31.66 17.39
CA LEU A 19 -5.88 31.33 16.21
C LEU A 19 -4.89 30.20 16.47
N LEU A 20 -4.27 30.18 17.65
CA LEU A 20 -3.23 29.22 18.00
C LEU A 20 -3.76 27.80 18.14
N VAL A 21 -4.92 27.62 18.80
CA VAL A 21 -5.53 26.29 18.99
C VAL A 21 -5.84 25.60 17.66
N PRO A 22 -6.60 26.19 16.72
CA PRO A 22 -6.86 25.53 15.43
C PRO A 22 -5.58 25.35 14.61
N GLY A 23 -4.61 26.27 14.70
CA GLY A 23 -3.31 26.12 14.06
C GLY A 23 -2.55 24.88 14.54
N LEU A 24 -2.48 24.66 15.87
CA LEU A 24 -1.86 23.47 16.45
C LEU A 24 -2.62 22.18 16.10
N LEU A 25 -3.96 22.22 16.13
CA LEU A 25 -4.78 21.07 15.74
C LEU A 25 -4.56 20.69 14.28
N LEU A 26 -4.38 21.66 13.38
CA LEU A 26 -4.06 21.42 11.98
C LEU A 26 -2.70 20.71 11.85
N ILE A 27 -1.67 21.20 12.53
CA ILE A 27 -0.32 20.60 12.50
C ILE A 27 -0.35 19.16 13.04
N ILE A 28 -0.99 18.94 14.19
CA ILE A 28 -1.16 17.59 14.77
C ILE A 28 -1.90 16.68 13.79
N GLY A 29 -2.97 17.20 13.19
CA GLY A 29 -3.76 16.43 12.24
C GLY A 29 -3.00 15.99 11.01
N LEU A 30 -2.21 16.91 10.44
CA LEU A 30 -1.34 16.61 9.31
C LEU A 30 -0.24 15.60 9.68
N ALA A 31 0.30 15.64 10.89
CA ALA A 31 1.26 14.66 11.36
C ALA A 31 0.63 13.26 11.51
N VAL A 32 -0.59 13.18 12.06
CA VAL A 32 -1.31 11.90 12.24
C VAL A 32 -1.69 11.30 10.89
N ASP A 33 -2.35 12.06 10.02
CA ASP A 33 -2.77 11.56 8.71
C ASP A 33 -1.57 11.29 7.80
N GLY A 34 -0.50 12.08 7.90
CA GLY A 34 0.77 11.81 7.22
C GLY A 34 1.40 10.49 7.66
N GLY A 35 1.43 10.21 8.97
CA GLY A 35 1.89 8.94 9.51
C GLY A 35 1.03 7.76 9.07
N ALA A 36 -0.30 7.92 9.09
CA ALA A 36 -1.24 6.92 8.61
C ALA A 36 -1.03 6.59 7.13
N LYS A 37 -0.80 7.59 6.28
CA LYS A 37 -0.51 7.40 4.86
C LYS A 37 0.77 6.59 4.64
N VAL A 38 1.85 6.92 5.35
CA VAL A 38 3.12 6.18 5.24
C VAL A 38 2.94 4.72 5.66
N ALA A 39 2.26 4.47 6.78
CA ALA A 39 1.96 3.11 7.24
C ALA A 39 1.07 2.34 6.25
N ALA A 40 0.08 3.00 5.65
CA ALA A 40 -0.78 2.40 4.64
C ALA A 40 0.01 2.02 3.37
N THR A 41 0.93 2.87 2.91
CA THR A 41 1.80 2.57 1.76
C THR A 41 2.71 1.39 2.06
N GLN A 42 3.33 1.34 3.24
CA GLN A 42 4.17 0.20 3.65
C GLN A 42 3.36 -1.10 3.68
N ARG A 43 2.13 -1.06 4.19
CA ARG A 43 1.22 -2.20 4.18
C ARG A 43 0.84 -2.62 2.76
N ALA A 44 0.51 -1.67 1.89
CA ALA A 44 0.15 -1.97 0.49
C ALA A 44 1.30 -2.68 -0.23
N ASN A 45 2.53 -2.19 -0.09
CA ASN A 45 3.73 -2.82 -0.66
C ASN A 45 3.96 -4.22 -0.07
N ALA A 46 3.90 -4.37 1.25
CA ALA A 46 4.13 -5.67 1.89
C ALA A 46 3.12 -6.72 1.41
N VAL A 47 1.83 -6.36 1.31
CA VAL A 47 0.81 -7.28 0.81
C VAL A 47 1.03 -7.61 -0.67
N ALA A 48 1.45 -6.63 -1.49
CA ALA A 48 1.76 -6.87 -2.89
C ALA A 48 2.96 -7.83 -3.07
N ASP A 49 4.02 -7.63 -2.30
CA ASP A 49 5.21 -8.51 -2.29
C ASP A 49 4.86 -9.93 -1.85
N GLU A 50 4.05 -10.07 -0.78
CA GLU A 50 3.63 -11.38 -0.29
C GLU A 50 2.69 -12.10 -1.26
N ALA A 51 1.79 -11.37 -1.92
CA ALA A 51 0.94 -11.92 -2.96
C ALA A 51 1.77 -12.41 -4.17
N ALA A 52 2.76 -11.62 -4.60
CA ALA A 52 3.65 -12.01 -5.68
C ALA A 52 4.46 -13.27 -5.31
N ARG A 53 4.99 -13.33 -4.09
CA ARG A 53 5.67 -14.51 -3.56
C ARG A 53 4.77 -15.74 -3.48
N ALA A 54 3.52 -15.58 -3.04
CA ALA A 54 2.55 -16.67 -3.03
C ALA A 54 2.30 -17.22 -4.43
N GLY A 55 2.23 -16.34 -5.44
CA GLY A 55 2.18 -16.74 -6.85
C GLY A 55 3.40 -17.55 -7.29
N GLY A 56 4.61 -17.12 -6.93
CA GLY A 56 5.84 -17.86 -7.23
C GLY A 56 5.93 -19.22 -6.54
N GLN A 57 5.53 -19.31 -5.27
CA GLN A 57 5.52 -20.57 -4.51
C GLN A 57 4.58 -21.63 -5.11
N ALA A 58 3.46 -21.21 -5.70
CA ALA A 58 2.54 -22.12 -6.38
C ALA A 58 3.20 -22.81 -7.59
N LEU A 59 4.16 -22.14 -8.24
CA LEU A 59 4.93 -22.70 -9.35
C LEU A 59 5.94 -23.73 -8.87
N ASP A 60 6.70 -23.44 -7.81
CA ASP A 60 7.68 -24.37 -7.24
C ASP A 60 7.01 -25.71 -6.83
N VAL A 61 5.85 -25.62 -6.19
CA VAL A 61 5.09 -26.81 -5.77
C VAL A 61 4.57 -27.60 -6.98
N SER A 62 4.07 -26.91 -8.01
CA SER A 62 3.56 -27.57 -9.22
C SER A 62 4.68 -28.24 -10.03
N ALA A 63 5.82 -27.57 -10.17
CA ALA A 63 7.02 -28.09 -10.83
C ALA A 63 7.58 -29.33 -10.12
N ALA A 64 7.65 -29.31 -8.78
CA ALA A 64 8.11 -30.44 -7.98
C ALA A 64 7.21 -31.68 -8.13
N LEU A 65 5.89 -31.49 -8.29
CA LEU A 65 4.92 -32.58 -8.46
C LEU A 65 4.90 -33.17 -9.87
N ALA A 66 5.11 -32.33 -10.90
CA ALA A 66 5.02 -32.75 -12.30
C ALA A 66 6.30 -33.43 -12.83
N GLY A 67 7.43 -33.33 -12.11
CA GLY A 67 8.74 -33.83 -12.59
C GLY A 67 9.25 -33.12 -13.85
N GLN A 68 8.54 -32.08 -14.30
CA GLN A 68 8.87 -31.17 -15.38
C GLN A 68 8.49 -29.77 -14.91
N VAL A 69 9.43 -28.83 -14.97
CA VAL A 69 9.24 -27.43 -14.59
C VAL A 69 8.44 -26.74 -15.70
N GLN A 70 7.16 -27.07 -15.80
CA GLN A 70 6.26 -26.34 -16.69
C GLN A 70 5.54 -25.29 -15.85
N VAL A 71 5.98 -24.05 -16.01
CA VAL A 71 5.35 -22.89 -15.37
C VAL A 71 3.91 -22.79 -15.87
N ASP A 72 2.96 -22.72 -14.94
CA ASP A 72 1.57 -22.38 -15.22
C ASP A 72 1.29 -20.96 -14.71
N PRO A 73 1.37 -19.94 -15.59
CA PRO A 73 1.07 -18.56 -15.23
C PRO A 73 -0.35 -18.38 -14.67
N ILE A 74 -1.30 -19.24 -15.05
CA ILE A 74 -2.67 -19.18 -14.56
C ILE A 74 -2.71 -19.60 -13.08
N ALA A 75 -1.98 -20.64 -12.70
CA ALA A 75 -1.87 -21.07 -11.31
C ALA A 75 -1.18 -20.01 -10.43
N ALA A 76 -0.12 -19.36 -10.92
CA ALA A 76 0.56 -18.28 -10.21
C ALA A 76 -0.37 -17.07 -9.97
N VAL A 77 -1.10 -16.65 -11.00
CA VAL A 77 -2.09 -15.57 -10.89
C VAL A 77 -3.21 -15.93 -9.93
N ALA A 78 -3.70 -17.18 -9.97
CA ALA A 78 -4.76 -17.65 -9.08
C ALA A 78 -4.29 -17.65 -7.61
N ALA A 79 -3.08 -18.11 -7.32
CA ALA A 79 -2.53 -18.13 -5.97
C ALA A 79 -2.30 -16.72 -5.41
N ALA A 80 -1.78 -15.80 -6.22
CA ALA A 80 -1.63 -14.41 -5.82
C ALA A 80 -2.99 -13.72 -5.56
N ARG A 81 -4.01 -14.00 -6.38
CA ARG A 81 -5.38 -13.48 -6.15
C ARG A 81 -6.01 -14.05 -4.87
N ASP A 82 -5.88 -15.35 -4.63
CA ASP A 82 -6.35 -15.99 -3.40
C ASP A 82 -5.65 -15.40 -2.16
N TYR A 83 -4.37 -15.04 -2.26
CA TYR A 83 -3.67 -14.31 -1.20
C TYR A 83 -4.31 -12.94 -0.91
N LEU A 84 -4.61 -12.15 -1.95
CA LEU A 84 -5.26 -10.85 -1.80
C LEU A 84 -6.66 -10.97 -1.19
N ASP A 85 -7.45 -11.93 -1.66
CA ASP A 85 -8.82 -12.19 -1.17
C ASP A 85 -8.83 -12.58 0.32
N ARG A 86 -7.91 -13.47 0.74
CA ARG A 86 -7.78 -13.88 2.15
C ARG A 86 -7.35 -12.73 3.06
N ASN A 87 -6.59 -11.78 2.54
CA ASN A 87 -6.14 -10.60 3.28
C ASN A 87 -7.13 -9.42 3.18
N GLY A 88 -8.21 -9.55 2.40
CA GLY A 88 -9.23 -8.52 2.20
C GLY A 88 -8.66 -7.25 1.56
N VAL A 89 -7.66 -7.39 0.68
CA VAL A 89 -7.02 -6.27 -0.01
C VAL A 89 -7.39 -6.31 -1.48
N GLU A 90 -7.91 -5.20 -1.99
CA GLU A 90 -8.18 -5.06 -3.41
C GLU A 90 -6.85 -4.99 -4.18
N GLY A 91 -6.79 -5.65 -5.33
CA GLY A 91 -5.59 -5.58 -6.16
C GLY A 91 -5.75 -6.25 -7.51
N GLN A 92 -4.80 -5.94 -8.38
CA GLN A 92 -4.68 -6.49 -9.72
C GLN A 92 -3.45 -7.39 -9.77
N VAL A 93 -3.60 -8.52 -10.45
CA VAL A 93 -2.52 -9.48 -10.67
C VAL A 93 -2.44 -9.76 -12.17
N SER A 94 -1.26 -9.53 -12.73
CA SER A 94 -0.95 -9.74 -14.15
C SER A 94 0.44 -10.33 -14.32
N VAL A 95 0.65 -11.03 -15.44
CA VAL A 95 1.98 -11.45 -15.87
C VAL A 95 2.46 -10.44 -16.92
N VAL A 96 3.66 -9.91 -16.70
CA VAL A 96 4.35 -8.94 -17.54
C VAL A 96 5.56 -9.65 -18.16
N ASP A 97 5.87 -9.32 -19.40
CA ASP A 97 7.01 -9.87 -20.17
C ASP A 97 7.07 -11.41 -20.31
N GLY A 98 6.02 -12.11 -19.88
CA GLY A 98 5.85 -13.57 -20.00
C GLY A 98 6.37 -14.37 -18.81
N ASP A 99 7.24 -13.77 -17.99
CA ASP A 99 7.93 -14.43 -16.89
C ASP A 99 7.87 -13.64 -15.57
N THR A 100 7.26 -12.45 -15.53
CA THR A 100 7.22 -11.63 -14.32
C THR A 100 5.80 -11.49 -13.82
N LEU A 101 5.49 -12.04 -12.65
CA LEU A 101 4.21 -11.79 -11.99
C LEU A 101 4.26 -10.43 -11.31
N GLN A 102 3.34 -9.54 -11.69
CA GLN A 102 3.17 -8.22 -11.10
C GLN A 102 1.86 -8.18 -10.31
N VAL A 103 1.94 -7.67 -9.08
CA VAL A 103 0.81 -7.42 -8.19
C VAL A 103 0.75 -5.95 -7.84
N THR A 104 -0.41 -5.34 -8.05
CA THR A 104 -0.72 -3.98 -7.61
C THR A 104 -1.84 -4.03 -6.59
N THR A 105 -1.63 -3.52 -5.39
CA THR A 105 -2.65 -3.46 -4.34
C THR A 105 -3.19 -2.05 -4.18
N THR A 106 -4.44 -1.94 -3.72
CA THR A 106 -5.10 -0.67 -3.42
C THR A 106 -5.66 -0.74 -2.01
N ILE A 107 -5.28 0.22 -1.16
CA ILE A 107 -5.79 0.36 0.21
C ILE A 107 -6.43 1.73 0.36
N SER A 108 -7.69 1.75 0.77
CA SER A 108 -8.42 2.98 1.13
C SER A 108 -8.60 3.07 2.63
N GLN A 109 -8.34 4.25 3.20
CA GLN A 109 -8.47 4.50 4.65
C GLN A 109 -9.18 5.83 4.92
N PRO A 110 -10.00 5.88 5.98
CA PRO A 110 -10.57 7.14 6.44
C PRO A 110 -9.46 8.04 7.03
N THR A 111 -9.57 9.33 6.77
CA THR A 111 -8.76 10.37 7.44
C THR A 111 -9.45 10.78 8.74
N ILE A 112 -8.67 11.12 9.77
CA ILE A 112 -9.26 11.56 11.04
C ILE A 112 -9.27 13.09 11.10
N PHE A 113 -8.15 13.73 10.78
CA PHE A 113 -8.03 15.19 10.93
C PHE A 113 -8.25 15.94 9.62
N LEU A 114 -7.81 15.38 8.50
CA LEU A 114 -8.13 15.86 7.15
C LEU A 114 -9.65 15.88 6.91
N GLY A 115 -10.40 15.02 7.63
CA GLY A 115 -11.87 15.03 7.63
C GLY A 115 -12.45 16.36 8.10
N LEU A 116 -11.79 17.06 9.04
CA LEU A 116 -12.22 18.36 9.55
C LEU A 116 -12.11 19.48 8.50
N VAL A 117 -11.26 19.29 7.47
CA VAL A 117 -11.12 20.20 6.33
C VAL A 117 -11.77 19.65 5.05
N GLY A 118 -12.58 18.60 5.17
CA GLY A 118 -13.42 18.07 4.08
C GLY A 118 -12.81 16.93 3.26
N ILE A 119 -11.63 16.41 3.62
CA ILE A 119 -11.04 15.22 2.98
C ILE A 119 -11.31 14.05 3.90
N SER A 120 -12.25 13.16 3.58
CA SER A 120 -12.71 12.08 4.47
C SER A 120 -12.00 10.73 4.28
N THR A 121 -11.33 10.52 3.14
CA THR A 121 -10.65 9.28 2.80
C THR A 121 -9.40 9.56 1.97
N PHE A 122 -8.42 8.66 2.04
CA PHE A 122 -7.30 8.63 1.10
C PHE A 122 -7.08 7.21 0.58
N THR A 123 -6.48 7.11 -0.59
CA THR A 123 -6.13 5.84 -1.24
C THR A 123 -4.63 5.80 -1.49
N VAL A 124 -4.03 4.63 -1.25
CA VAL A 124 -2.64 4.33 -1.57
C VAL A 124 -2.56 3.07 -2.42
N GLU A 125 -1.57 3.04 -3.29
CA GLU A 125 -1.22 1.87 -4.09
C GLU A 125 0.08 1.26 -3.57
N GLY A 126 0.21 -0.06 -3.72
CA GLY A 126 1.44 -0.78 -3.49
C GLY A 126 1.76 -1.74 -4.63
N PHE A 127 3.04 -2.04 -4.81
CA PHE A 127 3.54 -2.82 -5.93
C PHE A 127 4.46 -3.93 -5.43
N GLY A 128 4.33 -5.12 -6.02
CA GLY A 128 5.18 -6.28 -5.75
C GLY A 128 5.34 -7.12 -7.01
N THR A 129 6.50 -7.76 -7.15
CA THR A 129 6.82 -8.60 -8.31
C THR A 129 7.48 -9.92 -7.90
N ALA A 130 7.32 -10.94 -8.73
CA ALA A 130 8.01 -12.22 -8.59
C ALA A 130 8.35 -12.80 -9.96
N ASP A 131 9.57 -13.32 -10.10
CA ASP A 131 10.02 -13.99 -11.32
C ASP A 131 9.45 -15.42 -11.38
N LEU A 132 8.91 -15.76 -12.54
CA LEU A 132 8.34 -17.06 -12.91
C LEU A 132 9.39 -17.74 -13.77
N VAL A 133 10.35 -18.41 -13.14
CA VAL A 133 11.44 -19.10 -13.88
C VAL A 133 10.85 -20.21 -14.75
N THR A 134 10.74 -19.95 -16.05
CA THR A 134 10.47 -20.95 -17.09
C THR A 134 11.77 -21.63 -17.51
N ASP A 135 11.82 -22.95 -17.50
CA ASP A 135 13.00 -23.75 -17.87
C ASP A 135 13.41 -23.64 -19.36
N ASP A 136 12.83 -22.72 -20.14
CA ASP A 136 13.04 -22.61 -21.60
C ASP A 136 14.45 -22.08 -21.97
N ASP A 137 15.20 -21.52 -21.00
CA ASP A 137 16.54 -20.97 -21.22
C ASP A 137 17.69 -22.00 -21.14
N GLN A 138 17.43 -23.27 -20.80
CA GLN A 138 18.49 -24.28 -20.64
C GLN A 138 18.73 -25.20 -21.85
N ASN A 139 18.06 -25.00 -22.99
CA ASN A 139 18.19 -25.86 -24.17
C ASN A 139 19.05 -25.26 -25.32
N GLY A 140 19.80 -24.18 -25.09
CA GLY A 140 20.62 -23.51 -26.11
C GLY A 140 22.00 -24.13 -26.41
N GLY A 141 22.34 -25.27 -25.81
CA GLY A 141 23.71 -25.82 -25.80
C GLY A 141 23.88 -27.18 -26.47
N ALA A 142 23.44 -27.40 -27.71
CA ALA A 142 23.87 -28.58 -28.49
C ALA A 142 23.67 -28.40 -30.01
N GLY A 143 24.63 -27.76 -30.69
CA GLY A 143 24.63 -27.78 -32.15
C GLY A 143 25.61 -26.86 -32.86
N ARG A 144 26.92 -27.12 -32.74
CA ARG A 144 27.92 -27.24 -33.82
C ARG A 144 29.34 -27.10 -33.28
#